data_AF-A0A8S1ZCN7-F1
#
_entry.id   AF-A0A8S1ZCN7-F1
#
_cell.length_a   1.000
_cell.length_b   1.000
_cell.length_c   1.000
_cell.angle_alpha   90.00
_cell.angle_beta   90.00
_cell.angle_gamma   90.00
#
_symmetry.space_group_name_H-M   'P 1'
#
loop_
_entity.id
_entity.type
_entity.pdbx_description
1 polymer ?
#
loop_
_entity_poly.entity_id
_entity_poly.type
_entity_poly.pdbx_seq_one_letter_code
_entity_poly.pdbx_strand_id
1 'polypeptide(L)'
;MAEATPALRKPVFTKVNELRPGTSGHSLNVKVVNTKMVLQRGGGGRPMGPQARQMRIAECLVGDETGIIIFTARNDQVDLMKEGSVLTLRNAKIDMYKGSMRLAVDRWGRVDVAEEPTDITVKDDNNLSLIEYELVSVEA
;
A
#
# COMPACT_ATOMS: atom_id res chain seq x y z
N MET A 1 -3.79 -3.49 41.04
CA MET A 1 -4.91 -3.30 40.10
C MET A 1 -4.34 -3.50 38.71
N ALA A 2 -4.54 -4.66 38.08
CA ALA A 2 -4.13 -4.86 36.70
C ALA A 2 -5.21 -4.23 35.82
N GLU A 3 -4.89 -3.13 35.15
CA GLU A 3 -5.79 -2.51 34.17
C GLU A 3 -6.01 -3.50 33.03
N ALA A 4 -7.27 -3.91 32.85
CA ALA A 4 -7.67 -4.77 31.75
C ALA A 4 -7.39 -4.03 30.43
N THR A 5 -6.49 -4.57 29.62
CA THR A 5 -6.26 -4.06 28.27
C THR A 5 -7.59 -4.12 27.49
N PRO A 6 -8.03 -3.02 26.85
CA PRO A 6 -9.27 -3.00 26.10
C PRO A 6 -9.19 -4.04 24.98
N ALA A 7 -10.23 -4.86 24.85
CA ALA A 7 -10.31 -5.87 23.81
C ALA A 7 -10.12 -5.23 22.43
N LEU A 8 -9.08 -5.66 21.72
CA LEU A 8 -8.75 -5.17 20.38
C LEU A 8 -9.93 -5.45 19.44
N ARG A 9 -10.48 -4.40 18.83
CA ARG A 9 -11.54 -4.55 17.81
C ARG A 9 -11.03 -5.46 16.69
N LYS A 10 -11.90 -6.36 16.22
CA LYS A 10 -11.58 -7.22 15.09
C LYS A 10 -11.18 -6.34 13.88
N PRO A 11 -10.09 -6.66 13.19
CA PRO A 11 -9.69 -5.92 12.00
C PRO A 11 -10.78 -6.05 10.94
N VAL A 12 -11.26 -4.91 10.44
CA VAL A 12 -12.19 -4.86 9.32
C VAL A 12 -11.35 -4.77 8.06
N PHE A 13 -11.57 -5.71 7.14
CA PHE A 13 -10.91 -5.71 5.84
C PHE A 13 -11.78 -4.95 4.85
N THR A 14 -11.20 -3.92 4.25
CA THR A 14 -11.82 -3.09 3.21
C THR A 14 -11.45 -3.67 1.84
N LYS A 15 -12.30 -3.43 0.83
CA LYS A 15 -12.02 -3.83 -0.55
C LYS A 15 -11.41 -2.68 -1.35
N VAL A 16 -10.72 -3.01 -2.44
CA VAL A 16 -10.05 -2.00 -3.27
C VAL A 16 -11.07 -1.00 -3.81
N ASN A 17 -12.22 -1.43 -4.33
CA ASN A 17 -13.28 -0.55 -4.87
C ASN A 17 -13.92 0.42 -3.85
N GLU A 18 -13.78 0.16 -2.55
CA GLU A 18 -14.31 0.98 -1.46
C GLU A 18 -13.35 2.12 -1.07
N LEU A 19 -12.12 2.10 -1.58
CA LEU A 19 -11.13 3.13 -1.33
C LEU A 19 -11.61 4.49 -1.88
N ARG A 20 -11.33 5.56 -1.13
CA ARG A 20 -11.69 6.93 -1.49
C ARG A 20 -10.52 7.89 -1.26
N PRO A 21 -10.43 8.99 -2.02
CA PRO A 21 -9.39 10.01 -1.82
C PRO A 21 -9.35 10.49 -0.36
N GLY A 22 -8.14 10.66 0.19
CA GLY A 22 -7.92 11.20 1.54
C GLY A 22 -8.26 10.27 2.71
N THR A 23 -8.72 9.04 2.46
CA THR A 23 -9.03 8.07 3.51
C THR A 23 -7.79 7.33 4.01
N SER A 24 -7.82 6.89 5.29
CA SER A 24 -6.71 6.19 5.95
C SER A 24 -7.21 5.15 6.95
N GLY A 25 -6.31 4.29 7.44
CA GLY A 25 -6.65 3.24 8.41
C GLY A 25 -7.15 1.94 7.78
N HIS A 26 -6.96 1.77 6.48
CA HIS A 26 -7.47 0.60 5.75
C HIS A 26 -6.66 -0.65 6.05
N SER A 27 -7.35 -1.78 6.16
CA SER A 27 -6.70 -3.10 6.16
C SER A 27 -7.21 -3.88 4.96
N LEU A 28 -6.29 -4.43 4.16
CA LEU A 28 -6.60 -4.99 2.84
C LEU A 28 -5.80 -6.28 2.65
N ASN A 29 -6.38 -7.26 1.98
CA ASN A 29 -5.63 -8.39 1.42
C ASN A 29 -5.56 -8.19 -0.09
N VAL A 30 -4.34 -8.10 -0.61
CA VAL A 30 -4.10 -7.80 -2.03
C VAL A 30 -3.08 -8.75 -2.61
N LYS A 31 -3.28 -9.12 -3.87
CA LYS A 31 -2.30 -9.87 -4.66
C LYS A 31 -1.46 -8.91 -5.49
N VAL A 32 -0.16 -9.15 -5.53
CA VAL A 32 0.78 -8.39 -6.35
C VAL A 32 0.70 -8.89 -7.79
N VAL A 33 0.37 -8.00 -8.71
CA VAL A 33 0.28 -8.29 -10.15
C VAL A 33 1.60 -7.96 -10.84
N ASN A 34 2.19 -6.81 -10.54
CA ASN A 34 3.43 -6.34 -11.16
C ASN A 34 4.22 -5.47 -10.19
N THR A 35 5.55 -5.51 -10.25
CA THR A 35 6.42 -4.64 -9.44
C THR A 35 7.42 -3.89 -10.30
N LYS A 36 7.42 -2.56 -10.24
CA LYS A 36 8.36 -1.69 -10.94
C LYS A 36 9.20 -0.89 -9.95
N MET A 37 10.51 -1.08 -10.00
CA MET A 37 11.46 -0.24 -9.25
C MET A 37 11.49 1.17 -9.83
N VAL A 38 11.20 2.19 -9.02
CA VAL A 38 11.16 3.60 -9.43
C VAL A 38 12.37 4.37 -8.93
N LEU A 39 12.83 4.05 -7.71
CA LEU A 39 14.00 4.70 -7.14
C LEU A 39 14.80 3.68 -6.36
N GLN A 40 16.07 3.54 -6.72
CA GLN A 40 17.04 2.76 -5.98
C GLN A 40 18.28 3.64 -5.79
N ARG A 41 18.31 4.43 -4.72
CA ARG A 41 19.48 5.26 -4.42
C ARG A 41 20.40 4.47 -3.49
N GLY A 42 21.34 3.75 -4.09
CA GLY A 42 22.41 3.02 -3.42
C GLY A 42 23.78 3.51 -3.88
N GLY A 43 24.53 4.13 -2.97
CA GLY A 43 26.00 4.05 -2.91
C GLY A 43 26.87 4.49 -4.10
N GLY A 44 26.37 5.24 -5.09
CA GLY A 44 27.17 5.69 -6.24
C GLY A 44 27.80 7.08 -6.04
N GLY A 45 28.78 7.21 -5.15
CA GLY A 45 29.65 8.41 -5.09
C GLY A 45 29.80 9.03 -3.71
N ARG A 46 30.94 8.75 -3.08
CA ARG A 46 31.46 9.22 -1.78
C ARG A 46 30.85 8.55 -0.52
N PRO A 47 31.69 7.91 0.33
CA PRO A 47 31.25 7.44 1.63
C PRO A 47 31.15 8.64 2.57
N MET A 48 29.94 9.16 2.78
CA MET A 48 29.68 10.07 3.90
C MET A 48 28.79 9.37 4.94
N GLY A 49 29.47 8.88 5.98
CA GLY A 49 28.89 8.57 7.27
C GLY A 49 28.21 7.19 7.44
N PRO A 50 28.09 6.69 8.68
CA PRO A 50 27.55 5.34 8.99
C PRO A 50 26.05 5.14 8.75
N GLN A 51 25.38 6.02 8.00
CA GLN A 51 23.91 6.02 7.92
C GLN A 51 23.38 6.59 6.60
N ALA A 52 24.01 6.23 5.48
CA ALA A 52 23.37 6.38 4.18
C ALA A 52 22.21 5.37 4.07
N ARG A 53 21.05 5.76 4.60
CA ARG A 53 19.82 4.96 4.55
C ARG A 53 19.45 4.73 3.08
N GLN A 54 19.70 3.51 2.59
CA GLN A 54 19.37 3.14 1.21
C GLN A 54 17.88 3.36 0.99
N MET A 55 17.54 4.37 0.19
CA MET A 55 16.16 4.68 -0.12
C MET A 55 15.76 3.85 -1.35
N ARG A 56 14.89 2.86 -1.14
CA ARG A 56 14.30 2.06 -2.21
C ARG A 56 12.81 2.35 -2.31
N ILE A 57 12.31 2.63 -3.50
CA ILE A 57 10.90 2.85 -3.78
C ILE A 57 10.51 2.04 -5.02
N ALA A 58 9.45 1.27 -4.89
CA ALA A 58 8.83 0.55 -5.98
C ALA A 58 7.35 0.92 -6.11
N GLU A 59 6.90 1.10 -7.35
CA GLU A 59 5.48 1.16 -7.68
C GLU A 59 5.04 -0.26 -8.02
N CYS A 60 4.09 -0.78 -7.26
CA CYS A 60 3.61 -2.14 -7.41
C CYS A 60 2.13 -2.09 -7.77
N LEU A 61 1.73 -2.79 -8.82
CA LEU A 61 0.33 -2.99 -9.12
C LEU A 61 -0.20 -4.10 -8.21
N VAL A 62 -1.16 -3.76 -7.35
CA VAL A 62 -1.78 -4.70 -6.42
C VAL A 62 -3.29 -4.66 -6.56
N GLY A 63 -3.97 -5.75 -6.26
CA GLY A 63 -5.43 -5.76 -6.31
C GLY A 63 -6.08 -6.92 -5.60
N ASP A 64 -7.40 -6.85 -5.55
CA ASP A 64 -8.28 -7.89 -5.05
C ASP A 64 -9.34 -8.23 -6.12
N GLU A 65 -10.37 -9.00 -5.74
CA GLU A 65 -11.45 -9.36 -6.66
C GLU A 65 -12.32 -8.17 -7.12
N THR A 66 -12.14 -6.99 -6.50
CA THR A 66 -12.94 -5.79 -6.78
C THR A 66 -12.22 -4.77 -7.64
N GLY A 67 -10.89 -4.76 -7.66
CA GLY A 67 -10.11 -3.85 -8.48
C GLY A 67 -8.61 -3.91 -8.23
N ILE A 68 -7.88 -3.07 -8.96
CA ILE A 68 -6.44 -2.86 -8.83
C ILE A 68 -6.11 -1.41 -8.49
N ILE A 69 -5.01 -1.22 -7.77
CA ILE A 69 -4.47 0.08 -7.39
C ILE A 69 -2.94 0.01 -7.34
N ILE A 70 -2.27 1.13 -7.62
CA ILE A 70 -0.82 1.25 -7.46
C ILE A 70 -0.51 1.41 -5.98
N PHE A 71 0.27 0.48 -5.45
CA PHE A 71 0.88 0.55 -4.13
C PHE A 71 2.31 1.09 -4.20
N THR A 72 2.63 2.05 -3.34
CA THR A 72 3.99 2.61 -3.21
C THR A 72 4.74 1.89 -2.10
N ALA A 73 5.56 0.91 -2.46
CA ALA A 73 6.40 0.16 -1.53
C ALA A 73 7.70 0.91 -1.24
N ARG A 74 8.11 0.92 0.04
CA ARG A 74 9.33 1.61 0.48
C ARG A 74 10.28 0.66 1.23
N ASN A 75 11.57 0.83 1.00
CA ASN A 75 12.68 0.18 1.71
C ASN A 75 12.61 -1.36 1.73
N ASP A 76 12.25 -1.92 2.88
CA ASP A 76 12.08 -3.34 3.18
C ASP A 76 10.80 -3.92 2.58
N GLN A 77 9.75 -3.10 2.45
CA GLN A 77 8.50 -3.52 1.80
C GLN A 77 8.75 -3.97 0.36
N VAL A 78 9.71 -3.36 -0.34
CA VAL A 78 10.07 -3.70 -1.72
C VAL A 78 10.42 -5.18 -1.87
N ASP A 79 11.10 -5.76 -0.88
CA ASP A 79 11.53 -7.16 -0.93
C ASP A 79 10.34 -8.14 -0.74
N LEU A 80 9.22 -7.66 -0.17
CA LEU A 80 7.98 -8.40 0.01
C LEU A 80 7.07 -8.37 -1.24
N MET A 81 7.21 -7.36 -2.11
CA MET A 81 6.34 -7.16 -3.28
C MET A 81 6.74 -8.08 -4.44
N LYS A 82 6.64 -9.40 -4.24
CA LYS A 82 6.89 -10.39 -5.28
C LYS A 82 5.63 -10.63 -6.11
N GLU A 83 5.75 -10.63 -7.43
CA GLU A 83 4.64 -10.92 -8.33
C GLU A 83 3.99 -12.27 -8.00
N GLY A 84 2.66 -12.30 -7.99
CA GLY A 84 1.87 -13.48 -7.61
C GLY A 84 1.70 -13.68 -6.09
N SER A 85 2.48 -13.00 -5.25
CA SER A 85 2.32 -13.11 -3.79
C SER A 85 1.08 -12.36 -3.30
N VAL A 86 0.51 -12.85 -2.20
CA VAL A 86 -0.62 -12.22 -1.51
C VAL A 86 -0.11 -11.59 -0.23
N LEU A 87 -0.47 -10.33 -0.02
CA LEU A 87 -0.01 -9.49 1.06
C LEU A 87 -1.19 -8.96 1.85
N THR A 88 -1.04 -8.93 3.16
CA THR A 88 -1.94 -8.26 4.09
C THR A 88 -1.37 -6.89 4.44
N LEU A 89 -2.03 -5.84 3.96
CA LEU A 89 -1.72 -4.45 4.27
C LEU A 89 -2.55 -4.02 5.47
N ARG A 90 -1.92 -3.42 6.48
CA ARG A 90 -2.60 -2.95 7.70
C ARG A 90 -2.28 -1.48 7.95
N ASN A 91 -3.31 -0.71 8.31
CA ASN A 91 -3.24 0.74 8.50
C ASN A 91 -2.64 1.45 7.27
N ALA A 92 -3.17 1.07 6.09
CA ALA A 92 -2.87 1.71 4.83
C ALA A 92 -3.66 3.00 4.65
N LYS A 93 -3.15 3.88 3.80
CA LYS A 93 -3.76 5.15 3.44
C LYS A 93 -3.77 5.36 1.95
N ILE A 94 -4.69 6.22 1.51
CA ILE A 94 -4.73 6.72 0.15
C ILE A 94 -3.92 8.01 0.08
N ASP A 95 -2.87 7.97 -0.71
CA ASP A 95 -2.07 9.12 -1.10
C ASP A 95 -2.54 9.60 -2.48
N MET A 96 -2.66 10.91 -2.65
CA MET A 96 -3.04 11.50 -3.93
C MET A 96 -1.80 11.89 -4.69
N TYR A 97 -1.62 11.35 -5.89
CA TYR A 97 -0.48 11.65 -6.74
C TYR A 97 -0.95 12.05 -8.13
N LYS A 98 -0.70 13.31 -8.50
CA LYS A 98 -1.09 13.88 -9.80
C LYS A 98 -2.57 13.66 -10.14
N GLY A 99 -3.46 13.83 -9.16
CA GLY A 99 -4.90 13.62 -9.34
C GLY A 99 -5.37 12.18 -9.17
N SER A 100 -4.49 11.18 -9.15
CA SER A 100 -4.88 9.77 -9.02
C SER A 100 -4.57 9.20 -7.64
N MET A 101 -5.38 8.21 -7.23
CA MET A 101 -5.18 7.52 -5.95
C MET A 101 -4.01 6.53 -6.02
N ARG A 102 -3.21 6.52 -4.96
CA ARG A 102 -2.17 5.51 -4.70
C ARG A 102 -2.31 4.98 -3.29
N LEU A 103 -2.07 3.70 -3.13
CA LEU A 103 -2.06 3.05 -1.83
C LEU A 103 -0.66 3.12 -1.21
N ALA A 104 -0.59 3.44 0.06
CA ALA A 104 0.66 3.41 0.82
C ALA A 104 0.40 2.93 2.25
N VAL A 105 1.40 2.31 2.88
CA VAL A 105 1.34 1.99 4.31
C VAL A 105 1.83 3.19 5.14
N ASP A 106 1.08 3.55 6.16
CA ASP A 106 1.46 4.66 7.06
C ASP A 106 2.58 4.25 8.03
N ARG A 107 3.14 5.20 8.80
CA ARG A 107 4.26 4.95 9.71
C ARG A 107 4.00 3.83 10.74
N TRP A 108 2.74 3.68 11.17
CA TRP A 108 2.31 2.65 12.13
C TRP A 108 1.69 1.43 11.46
N GLY A 109 1.59 1.44 10.14
CA GLY A 109 1.10 0.31 9.38
C GLY A 109 2.18 -0.72 9.09
N ARG A 110 1.73 -1.88 8.62
CA ARG A 110 2.60 -3.01 8.30
C ARG A 110 2.14 -3.72 7.03
N VAL A 111 3.11 -4.36 6.38
CA VAL A 111 2.94 -5.20 5.21
C VAL A 111 3.36 -6.59 5.64
N ASP A 112 2.41 -7.51 5.71
CA ASP A 112 2.65 -8.91 6.08
C ASP A 112 2.41 -9.78 4.82
N VAL A 113 3.18 -10.86 4.64
CA VAL A 113 2.86 -11.87 3.62
C VAL A 113 1.73 -12.73 4.17
N ALA A 114 0.70 -12.98 3.36
CA ALA A 114 -0.40 -13.85 3.79
C ALA A 114 0.12 -15.29 3.94
N GLU A 115 0.00 -15.84 5.15
CA GLU A 115 0.45 -17.22 5.46
C GLU A 115 -0.49 -18.28 4.87
N GLU A 116 -1.76 -17.93 4.67
CA GLU A 116 -2.76 -18.81 4.06
C GLU A 116 -2.79 -18.60 2.54
N PRO A 117 -2.86 -19.69 1.74
CA PRO A 117 -3.04 -19.61 0.30
C PRO A 117 -4.43 -19.06 -0.01
N THR A 118 -4.53 -17.74 -0.02
CA THR A 118 -5.72 -17.04 -0.46
C THR A 118 -5.54 -16.84 -1.96
N ASP A 119 -6.06 -17.75 -2.77
CA ASP A 119 -6.09 -17.53 -4.22
C ASP A 119 -7.06 -16.39 -4.53
N ILE A 120 -6.52 -15.18 -4.61
CA ILE A 120 -7.25 -13.98 -4.98
C ILE A 120 -7.17 -13.84 -6.51
N THR A 121 -8.32 -14.01 -7.16
CA THR A 121 -8.48 -13.63 -8.57
C THR A 121 -8.62 -12.12 -8.64
N VAL A 122 -7.58 -11.45 -9.11
CA VAL A 122 -7.55 -9.99 -9.20
C VAL A 122 -8.42 -9.51 -10.35
N LYS A 123 -9.24 -8.48 -10.10
CA LYS A 123 -9.99 -7.80 -11.15
C LYS A 123 -9.18 -6.63 -11.70
N ASP A 124 -8.48 -6.85 -12.79
CA ASP A 124 -7.62 -5.89 -13.48
C ASP A 124 -8.39 -4.85 -14.32
N ASP A 125 -9.63 -5.13 -14.70
CA ASP A 125 -10.50 -4.18 -15.42
C ASP A 125 -10.83 -2.90 -14.64
N ASN A 126 -10.75 -2.94 -13.30
CA ASN A 126 -11.14 -1.81 -12.45
C ASN A 126 -9.92 -1.20 -11.77
N ASN A 127 -9.21 -0.31 -12.48
CA ASN A 127 -8.00 0.32 -11.98
C ASN A 127 -8.26 1.71 -11.37
N LEU A 128 -8.21 1.79 -10.04
CA LEU A 128 -8.43 3.03 -9.31
C LEU A 128 -7.31 4.05 -9.45
N SER A 129 -6.12 3.63 -9.86
CA SER A 129 -5.00 4.54 -10.11
C SER A 129 -5.03 5.19 -11.49
N LEU A 130 -5.96 4.78 -12.37
CA LEU A 130 -6.22 5.48 -13.64
C LEU A 130 -7.33 6.52 -13.50
N ILE A 131 -8.06 6.51 -12.39
CA ILE A 131 -9.12 7.48 -12.13
C ILE A 131 -8.47 8.77 -11.62
N GLU A 132 -8.80 9.89 -12.27
CA GLU A 132 -8.40 11.23 -11.85
C GLU A 132 -9.51 11.86 -11.01
N TYR A 133 -9.12 12.47 -9.89
CA TYR A 133 -9.98 13.17 -8.97
C TYR A 133 -9.57 14.64 -8.91
N GLU A 134 -10.57 15.51 -8.96
CA GLU A 134 -10.42 16.94 -8.75
C GLU A 134 -10.94 17.31 -7.36
N LEU A 135 -10.20 18.17 -6.66
CA LEU A 135 -10.66 18.72 -5.39
C LEU A 135 -11.66 19.84 -5.68
N VAL A 136 -12.93 19.59 -5.38
CA VAL A 136 -13.98 20.61 -5.48
C VAL A 136 -14.15 21.30 -4.13
N SER A 137 -13.78 22.58 -4.04
CA SER A 137 -14.14 23.43 -2.92
C SER A 137 -15.58 23.93 -3.12
N VAL A 138 -16.51 23.46 -2.29
CA VAL A 138 -17.85 24.04 -2.25
C VAL A 138 -17.79 25.31 -1.41
N GLU A 139 -17.92 26.47 -2.05
CA GLU A 139 -18.16 27.72 -1.33
C GLU A 139 -19.56 27.64 -0.71
N ALA A 140 -19.64 27.83 0.61
CA ALA A 140 -20.89 27.87 1.37
C ALA A 140 -21.45 29.30 1.40
#